data_AF-A0A8H7TWC1-F1
#
_entry.id   AF-A0A8H7TWC1-F1
#
_cell.length_a   1.000
_cell.length_b   1.000
_cell.length_c   1.000
_cell.angle_alpha   90.00
_cell.angle_beta   90.00
_cell.angle_gamma   90.00
#
_symmetry.space_group_name_H-M   'P 1'
#
loop_
_entity.id
_entity.type
_entity.pdbx_description
1 polymer ?
#
loop_
_entity_poly.entity_id
_entity_poly.type
_entity_poly.pdbx_seq_one_letter_code
_entity_poly.pdbx_strand_id
1 'polypeptide(L)'
;MTGIDSLLKSQELVFGFVGLTPGILVSIGLFQYLRGVFGGRSGRRQARKSGHAVRVLRNIDRILAEARPTESNVLSYKDHGLLLCEVHLLRNLAHKLMPREIEREFLEDLDDLANIKGIQVQQKALERLRWAYIRWLR
;
A
#
# COMPACT_ATOMS: atom_id res chain seq x y z
N MET A 1 -16.53 52.03 44.88
CA MET A 1 -17.65 51.14 44.54
C MET A 1 -17.32 50.32 43.29
N THR A 2 -16.16 49.64 43.23
CA THR A 2 -15.65 49.02 41.98
C THR A 2 -15.14 47.58 42.14
N GLY A 3 -15.06 47.03 43.36
CA GLY A 3 -14.52 45.68 43.61
C GLY A 3 -15.53 44.53 43.58
N ILE A 4 -16.83 44.82 43.74
CA ILE A 4 -17.89 43.78 43.79
C ILE A 4 -18.31 43.35 42.38
N ASP A 5 -18.38 44.27 41.43
CA ASP A 5 -18.70 43.96 40.02
C ASP A 5 -17.63 43.11 39.34
N SER A 6 -16.35 43.28 39.71
CA SER A 6 -15.26 42.44 39.21
C SER A 6 -15.32 41.00 39.75
N LEU A 7 -15.85 40.80 40.97
CA LEU A 7 -16.02 39.47 41.57
C LEU A 7 -17.22 38.72 40.98
N LEU A 8 -18.32 39.41 40.65
CA LEU A 8 -19.47 38.80 39.97
C LEU A 8 -19.15 38.48 38.50
N LYS A 9 -18.47 39.39 37.79
CA LYS A 9 -18.04 39.19 36.41
C LYS A 9 -16.99 38.07 36.26
N SER A 10 -16.19 37.84 37.30
CA SER A 10 -15.26 36.70 37.38
C SER A 10 -15.96 35.35 37.50
N GLN A 11 -17.17 35.27 38.06
CA GLN A 11 -17.89 34.00 38.23
C GLN A 11 -18.72 33.65 37.00
N GLU A 12 -19.33 34.65 36.36
CA GLU A 12 -20.02 34.46 35.07
C GLU A 12 -19.07 34.04 33.95
N LEU A 13 -17.84 34.57 33.92
CA LEU A 13 -16.85 34.22 32.90
C LEU A 13 -16.33 32.78 33.06
N VAL A 14 -16.21 32.29 34.30
CA VAL A 14 -15.84 30.90 34.59
C VAL A 14 -16.98 29.95 34.20
N PHE A 15 -18.23 30.35 34.43
CA PHE A 15 -19.39 29.57 33.99
C PHE A 15 -19.45 29.45 32.45
N GLY A 16 -19.13 30.53 31.74
CA GLY A 16 -18.99 30.51 30.28
C GLY A 16 -17.87 29.58 29.79
N PHE A 17 -16.72 29.56 30.46
CA PHE A 17 -15.59 28.68 30.08
C PHE A 17 -15.89 27.20 30.35
N VAL A 18 -16.52 26.89 31.48
CA VAL A 18 -16.95 25.53 31.84
C VAL A 18 -18.06 25.03 30.91
N GLY A 19 -18.99 25.90 30.50
CA GLY A 19 -20.05 25.57 29.54
C GLY A 19 -19.58 25.42 28.10
N LEU A 20 -18.48 26.08 27.71
CA LEU A 20 -17.92 26.02 26.35
C LEU A 20 -17.08 24.74 26.13
N THR A 21 -16.45 24.21 27.19
CA THR A 21 -15.61 23.01 27.15
C THR A 21 -16.33 21.76 26.58
N PRO A 22 -17.58 21.43 26.98
CA PRO A 22 -18.36 20.37 26.35
C PRO A 22 -18.57 20.57 24.85
N GLY A 23 -18.80 21.81 24.41
CA GLY A 23 -18.99 22.14 23.00
C GLY A 23 -17.73 21.91 22.16
N ILE A 24 -16.56 22.25 22.69
CA ILE A 24 -15.27 21.94 22.06
C ILE A 24 -15.05 20.43 21.99
N LEU A 25 -15.31 19.69 23.07
CA LEU A 25 -15.16 18.24 23.09
C LEU A 25 -16.04 17.54 22.05
N VAL A 26 -17.31 17.96 21.94
CA VAL A 26 -18.23 17.44 20.93
C VAL A 26 -17.74 17.78 19.51
N SER A 27 -17.24 19.00 19.30
CA SER A 27 -16.71 19.44 18.00
C SER A 27 -15.47 18.63 17.57
N ILE A 28 -14.54 18.39 18.50
CA ILE A 28 -13.36 17.54 18.26
C ILE A 28 -13.80 16.10 17.99
N GLY A 29 -14.76 15.57 18.75
CA GLY A 29 -15.32 14.23 18.55
C GLY A 29 -15.94 14.07 17.16
N LEU A 30 -16.73 15.06 16.71
CA LEU A 30 -17.33 15.05 15.38
C LEU A 30 -16.27 15.14 14.28
N PHE A 31 -15.27 15.99 14.45
CA PHE A 31 -14.16 16.12 13.49
C PHE A 31 -13.36 14.81 13.37
N GLN A 32 -13.05 14.16 14.48
CA GLN A 32 -12.35 12.87 14.52
C GLN A 32 -13.20 11.75 13.88
N TYR A 33 -14.51 11.74 14.13
CA TYR A 33 -15.43 10.78 13.52
C TYR A 33 -15.50 10.94 12.00
N LEU A 34 -15.68 12.17 11.51
CA LEU A 34 -15.68 12.46 10.08
C LEU A 34 -14.36 12.04 9.44
N ARG A 35 -13.23 12.42 10.03
CA ARG A 35 -11.89 12.05 9.55
C ARG A 35 -11.70 10.52 9.51
N GLY A 36 -12.19 9.79 10.50
CA GLY A 36 -12.14 8.33 10.55
C GLY A 36 -12.99 7.66 9.47
N VAL A 37 -14.22 8.14 9.26
CA VAL A 37 -15.16 7.60 8.25
C VAL A 37 -14.67 7.85 6.83
N PHE A 38 -14.11 9.04 6.54
CA PHE A 38 -13.56 9.35 5.22
C PHE A 38 -12.19 8.69 4.98
N GLY A 39 -11.33 8.59 6.00
CA GLY A 39 -10.00 7.96 5.90
C GLY A 39 -10.03 6.45 5.65
N GLY A 40 -11.00 5.73 6.22
CA GLY A 40 -11.08 4.26 6.15
C GLY A 40 -11.33 3.69 4.74
N ARG A 41 -11.93 4.47 3.82
CA ARG A 41 -12.23 4.00 2.46
C ARG A 41 -11.00 3.97 1.56
N SER A 42 -10.06 4.90 1.74
CA SER A 42 -8.82 4.97 0.95
C SER A 42 -7.89 3.79 1.29
N GLY A 43 -7.70 3.50 2.58
CA GLY A 43 -6.88 2.38 3.04
C GLY A 43 -7.39 1.01 2.58
N ARG A 44 -8.71 0.79 2.57
CA ARG A 44 -9.30 -0.49 2.10
C ARG A 44 -9.09 -0.75 0.61
N ARG A 45 -9.06 0.31 -0.22
CA ARG A 45 -8.80 0.19 -1.67
C ARG A 45 -7.32 -0.09 -1.93
N GLN A 46 -6.42 0.51 -1.16
CA GLN A 46 -4.99 0.22 -1.19
C GLN A 46 -4.73 -1.24 -0.82
N ALA A 47 -5.29 -1.72 0.30
CA ALA A 47 -5.14 -3.09 0.77
C ALA A 47 -5.67 -4.16 -0.21
N ARG A 48 -6.76 -3.86 -0.93
CA ARG A 48 -7.26 -4.77 -1.99
C ARG A 48 -6.30 -4.87 -3.17
N LYS A 49 -5.67 -3.77 -3.57
CA LYS A 49 -4.71 -3.74 -4.68
C LYS A 49 -3.39 -4.41 -4.30
N SER A 50 -2.91 -4.20 -3.07
CA SER A 50 -1.70 -4.86 -2.55
C SER A 50 -1.88 -6.38 -2.51
N GLY A 51 -3.04 -6.85 -2.01
CA GLY A 51 -3.40 -8.27 -2.05
C GLY A 51 -3.49 -8.86 -3.47
N HIS A 52 -3.88 -8.06 -4.48
CA HIS A 52 -3.88 -8.52 -5.87
C HIS A 52 -2.46 -8.70 -6.41
N ALA A 53 -1.54 -7.77 -6.11
CA ALA A 53 -0.15 -7.86 -6.54
C ALA A 53 0.56 -9.08 -5.93
N VAL A 54 0.32 -9.37 -4.64
CA VAL A 54 0.83 -10.60 -3.99
C VAL A 54 0.31 -11.86 -4.68
N ARG A 55 -0.94 -11.86 -5.13
CA ARG A 55 -1.52 -13.00 -5.85
C ARG A 55 -0.85 -13.23 -7.21
N VAL A 56 -0.57 -12.15 -7.95
CA VAL A 56 0.16 -12.21 -9.23
C VAL A 56 1.59 -12.72 -8.99
N LEU A 57 2.29 -12.21 -7.97
CA LEU A 57 3.63 -12.67 -7.61
C LEU A 57 3.66 -14.18 -7.32
N ARG A 58 2.65 -14.70 -6.62
CA ARG A 58 2.50 -16.12 -6.32
C ARG A 58 2.14 -16.95 -7.57
N ASN A 59 1.38 -16.39 -8.51
CA ASN A 59 1.13 -17.06 -9.79
C ASN A 59 2.44 -17.20 -10.58
N ILE A 60 3.27 -16.16 -10.61
CA ILE A 60 4.58 -16.20 -11.27
C ILE A 60 5.49 -17.25 -10.60
N ASP A 61 5.53 -17.28 -9.27
CA ASP A 61 6.27 -18.31 -8.51
C ASP A 61 5.81 -19.73 -8.89
N ARG A 62 4.49 -19.93 -8.98
CA ARG A 62 3.91 -21.21 -9.38
C ARG A 62 4.26 -21.58 -10.82
N ILE A 63 4.23 -20.64 -11.76
CA ILE A 63 4.65 -20.87 -13.16
C ILE A 63 6.12 -21.27 -13.19
N LEU A 64 6.99 -20.57 -12.47
CA LEU A 64 8.42 -20.88 -12.40
C LEU A 64 8.74 -22.19 -11.67
N ALA A 65 7.90 -22.61 -10.72
CA ALA A 65 8.06 -23.87 -9.99
C ALA A 65 7.49 -25.08 -10.75
N GLU A 66 6.39 -24.90 -11.49
CA GLU A 66 5.73 -25.96 -12.28
C GLU A 66 6.34 -26.12 -13.68
N ALA A 67 7.06 -25.09 -14.17
CA ALA A 67 7.69 -25.15 -15.49
C ALA A 67 8.71 -26.29 -15.53
N ARG A 68 8.48 -27.22 -16.47
CA ARG A 68 9.45 -28.28 -16.76
C ARG A 68 10.60 -27.62 -17.53
N PRO A 69 11.84 -27.65 -17.01
CA PRO A 69 12.98 -27.10 -17.73
C PRO A 69 13.09 -27.79 -19.08
N THR A 70 13.20 -27.00 -20.15
CA THR A 70 13.62 -27.53 -21.46
C THR A 70 15.08 -28.00 -21.33
N GLU A 71 15.60 -28.81 -22.26
CA GLU A 71 16.98 -29.34 -22.22
C GLU A 71 18.07 -28.25 -22.07
N SER A 72 17.74 -27.00 -22.40
CA SER A 72 18.57 -25.81 -22.22
C SER A 72 18.44 -25.10 -20.86
N ASN A 73 17.70 -25.67 -19.90
CA ASN A 73 17.35 -25.05 -18.60
C ASN A 73 16.60 -23.71 -18.72
N VAL A 74 15.98 -23.49 -19.88
CA VAL A 74 15.16 -22.33 -20.22
C VAL A 74 13.69 -22.71 -20.16
N LEU A 75 12.87 -21.74 -19.74
CA LEU A 75 11.42 -21.85 -19.69
C LEU A 75 10.85 -22.15 -21.09
N SER A 76 9.86 -23.05 -21.17
CA SER A 76 9.15 -23.28 -22.43
C SER A 76 8.53 -21.98 -22.95
N TYR A 77 8.51 -21.76 -24.26
CA TYR A 77 7.93 -20.54 -24.87
C TYR A 77 6.50 -20.27 -24.41
N LYS A 78 5.71 -21.32 -24.15
CA LYS A 78 4.35 -21.20 -23.60
C LYS A 78 4.35 -20.60 -22.20
N ASP A 79 5.17 -21.13 -21.31
CA ASP A 79 5.26 -20.69 -19.91
C ASP A 79 5.90 -19.30 -19.84
N HIS A 80 6.79 -18.98 -20.77
CA HIS A 80 7.36 -17.64 -20.94
C HIS A 80 6.33 -16.61 -21.35
N GLY A 81 5.43 -16.95 -22.29
CA GLY A 81 4.31 -16.09 -22.66
C GLY A 81 3.37 -15.83 -21.46
N LEU A 82 3.08 -16.85 -20.65
CA LEU A 82 2.29 -16.70 -19.43
C LEU A 82 3.00 -15.80 -18.40
N LEU A 83 4.31 -15.97 -18.22
CA LEU A 83 5.11 -15.15 -17.34
C LEU A 83 5.10 -13.68 -17.78
N LEU A 84 5.27 -13.39 -19.07
CA LEU A 84 5.18 -12.03 -19.63
C LEU A 84 3.82 -11.38 -19.37
N CYS A 85 2.72 -12.13 -19.52
CA CYS A 85 1.38 -11.64 -19.22
C CYS A 85 1.25 -11.24 -17.74
N GLU A 86 1.72 -12.09 -16.82
CA GLU A 86 1.65 -11.81 -15.38
C GLU A 86 2.58 -10.65 -14.97
N VAL A 87 3.78 -10.55 -15.57
CA VAL A 87 4.69 -9.41 -15.40
C VAL A 87 4.02 -8.10 -15.86
N HIS A 88 3.31 -8.11 -16.98
CA HIS A 88 2.61 -6.93 -17.47
C HIS A 88 1.49 -6.49 -16.49
N LEU A 89 0.77 -7.44 -15.88
CA LEU A 89 -0.20 -7.13 -14.83
C LEU A 89 0.48 -6.51 -13.61
N LEU A 90 1.64 -7.05 -13.21
CA LEU A 90 2.40 -6.54 -12.06
C LEU A 90 2.91 -5.12 -12.30
N ARG A 91 3.38 -4.81 -13.52
CA ARG A 91 3.76 -3.45 -13.96
C ARG A 91 2.61 -2.46 -13.83
N ASN A 92 1.41 -2.83 -14.28
CA ASN A 92 0.22 -1.99 -14.16
C ASN A 92 -0.22 -1.78 -12.69
N LEU A 93 0.09 -2.71 -11.81
CA LEU A 93 -0.16 -2.59 -10.37
C LEU A 93 0.90 -1.73 -9.67
N ALA A 94 2.16 -1.79 -10.11
CA ALA A 94 3.28 -1.01 -9.56
C ALA A 94 3.00 0.49 -9.58
N HIS A 95 2.54 1.01 -10.73
CA HIS A 95 2.14 2.42 -10.91
C HIS A 95 1.09 2.92 -9.91
N LYS A 96 0.31 2.00 -9.30
CA LYS A 96 -0.77 2.32 -8.37
C LYS A 96 -0.41 2.07 -6.91
N LEU A 97 0.62 1.28 -6.64
CA LEU A 97 1.00 0.83 -5.31
C LEU A 97 2.25 1.54 -4.78
N MET A 98 3.14 1.97 -5.67
CA MET A 98 4.46 2.48 -5.33
C MET A 98 4.64 3.95 -5.75
N PRO A 99 5.46 4.71 -5.02
CA PRO A 99 5.94 6.01 -5.47
C PRO A 99 6.91 5.85 -6.66
N ARG A 100 7.00 6.88 -7.52
CA ARG A 100 7.72 6.85 -8.80
C ARG A 100 9.19 6.44 -8.73
N GLU A 101 9.90 6.78 -7.65
CA GLU A 101 11.32 6.44 -7.48
C GLU A 101 11.50 4.92 -7.36
N ILE A 102 10.70 4.31 -6.49
CA ILE A 102 10.74 2.87 -6.18
C ILE A 102 10.10 2.06 -7.31
N GLU A 103 9.11 2.65 -7.97
CA GLU A 103 8.51 2.09 -9.18
C GLU A 103 9.56 1.86 -10.27
N ARG A 104 10.50 2.79 -10.49
CA ARG A 104 11.54 2.62 -11.52
C ARG A 104 12.43 1.42 -11.21
N GLU A 105 12.95 1.34 -9.99
CA GLU A 105 13.79 0.20 -9.55
C GLU A 105 13.01 -1.12 -9.67
N PHE A 106 11.74 -1.12 -9.27
CA PHE A 106 10.88 -2.31 -9.39
C PHE A 106 10.65 -2.75 -10.84
N LEU A 107 10.50 -1.79 -11.76
CA LEU A 107 10.32 -2.08 -13.18
C LEU A 107 11.60 -2.61 -13.83
N GLU A 108 12.77 -2.13 -13.41
CA GLU A 108 14.06 -2.66 -13.85
C GLU A 108 14.22 -4.12 -13.39
N ASP A 109 13.96 -4.41 -12.11
CA ASP A 109 14.00 -5.79 -11.58
C ASP A 109 12.95 -6.71 -12.24
N LEU A 110 11.78 -6.17 -12.61
CA LEU A 110 10.74 -6.90 -13.35
C LEU A 110 11.15 -7.23 -14.78
N ASP A 111 11.84 -6.32 -15.46
CA ASP A 111 12.34 -6.54 -16.82
C ASP A 111 13.42 -7.63 -16.82
N ASP A 112 14.23 -7.65 -15.76
CA ASP A 112 15.22 -8.70 -15.52
C ASP A 112 14.60 -10.09 -15.32
N LEU A 113 13.39 -10.15 -14.74
CA LEU A 113 12.58 -11.37 -14.59
C LEU A 113 11.93 -11.79 -15.91
N ALA A 114 11.50 -10.82 -16.72
CA ALA A 114 10.87 -11.04 -18.02
C ALA A 114 11.88 -11.48 -19.09
N ASN A 115 13.16 -11.17 -18.93
CA ASN A 115 14.18 -11.55 -19.90
C ASN A 115 14.40 -13.09 -19.90
N ILE A 116 14.62 -13.67 -21.10
CA ILE A 116 14.83 -15.11 -21.28
C ILE A 116 16.20 -15.49 -20.69
N LYS A 117 16.21 -15.82 -19.40
CA LYS A 117 17.36 -16.35 -18.66
C LYS A 117 17.05 -17.76 -18.18
N GLY A 118 18.04 -18.42 -17.55
CA GLY A 118 17.81 -19.72 -16.92
C GLY A 118 16.77 -19.62 -15.79
N ILE A 119 15.96 -20.67 -15.62
CA ILE A 119 14.85 -20.70 -14.65
C ILE A 119 15.31 -20.35 -13.23
N GLN A 120 16.51 -20.81 -12.84
CA GLN A 120 17.08 -20.50 -11.52
C GLN A 120 17.42 -19.01 -11.32
N VAL A 121 17.83 -18.33 -12.39
CA VAL A 121 18.11 -16.88 -12.33
C VAL A 121 16.80 -16.12 -12.17
N GLN A 122 15.76 -16.54 -12.89
CA GLN A 122 14.41 -15.95 -12.77
C GLN A 122 13.81 -16.19 -11.38
N GLN A 123 13.96 -17.39 -10.80
CA GLN A 123 13.53 -17.67 -9.42
C GLN A 123 14.25 -16.77 -8.40
N LYS A 124 15.58 -16.60 -8.51
CA LYS A 124 16.33 -15.69 -7.63
C LYS A 124 15.90 -14.22 -7.80
N ALA A 125 15.62 -13.79 -9.02
CA ALA A 125 15.10 -12.45 -9.28
C ALA A 125 13.72 -12.24 -8.64
N LEU A 126 12.85 -13.24 -8.71
CA LEU A 126 11.54 -13.23 -8.06
C LEU A 126 11.66 -13.15 -6.53
N GLU A 127 12.57 -13.91 -5.92
CA GLU A 127 12.82 -13.83 -4.48
C GLU A 127 13.33 -12.45 -4.06
N ARG A 128 14.25 -11.86 -4.84
CA ARG A 128 14.76 -10.50 -4.60
C ARG A 128 13.63 -9.48 -4.68
N LEU A 129 12.80 -9.53 -5.73
CA LEU A 129 11.62 -8.69 -5.89
C LEU A 129 10.67 -8.84 -4.69
N ARG A 130 10.39 -10.07 -4.29
CA ARG A 130 9.52 -10.33 -3.14
C ARG A 130 10.09 -9.75 -1.85
N TRP A 131 11.39 -9.91 -1.60
CA TRP A 131 12.02 -9.43 -0.37
C TRP A 131 12.15 -7.90 -0.34
N ALA A 132 12.69 -7.30 -1.40
CA ALA A 132 12.95 -5.87 -1.47
C ALA A 132 11.65 -5.06 -1.42
N TYR A 133 10.60 -5.54 -2.11
CA TYR A 133 9.37 -4.77 -2.30
C TYR A 133 8.20 -5.20 -1.41
N ILE A 134 8.42 -6.09 -0.44
CA ILE A 134 7.36 -6.61 0.45
C ILE A 134 6.61 -5.50 1.19
N ARG A 135 7.31 -4.41 1.50
CA ARG A 135 6.75 -3.25 2.22
C ARG A 135 5.66 -2.52 1.44
N TRP A 136 5.71 -2.52 0.10
CA TRP A 136 4.72 -1.86 -0.75
C TRP A 136 3.66 -2.83 -1.28
N LEU A 137 3.94 -4.13 -1.22
CA LEU A 137 3.02 -5.20 -1.59
C LEU A 137 2.09 -5.64 -0.44
N ARG A 138 2.29 -5.12 0.78
CA ARG A 138 1.45 -5.39 1.98
C ARG A 138 0.40 -4.29 2.14
#